data_AF-A0A1B5L411-F1
#
_entry.id   AF-A0A1B5L411-F1
#
_cell.length_a   1.000
_cell.length_b   1.000
_cell.length_c   1.000
_cell.angle_alpha   90.00
_cell.angle_beta   90.00
_cell.angle_gamma   90.00
#
_symmetry.space_group_name_H-M   'P 1'
#
loop_
_entity.id
_entity.type
_entity.pdbx_description
1 polymer ?
#
loop_
_entity_poly.entity_id
_entity_poly.type
_entity_poly.pdbx_seq_one_letter_code
_entity_poly.pdbx_strand_id
1 'polypeptide(L)'
;MSDYCVKESRVYATGHSNGGGFVGTLACSPDHGGQFAAFAPISGAFYTDVKGNQDCHPARSPLPMFEVHGTGDKTIPYAPTKDGSGGPLPSVADWEKDLGNGVHDVRYNPDELSLSYNGGKDCLVLLILILACLPATRAPAAAAAAAAVDPRPATIQAIYIAPPDPFPEVEDFVASTTAEYRLDLARYALPMRQALEAYRADKPSVRAIFMGTRRTDPHSESLAGFAPTDASWPQYMRVNPILDWRYADIWAFILRLDIPFCSLYQQGYSSLGGVGNTRPNPALAVDAEGTRFKPAYELLRDDEERLGRDV
;
A
#
# COMPACT_ATOMS: atom_id res chain seq x y z
N MET A 1 -19.16 -2.00 24.92
CA MET A 1 -17.98 -2.67 24.33
C MET A 1 -17.20 -3.52 25.34
N SER A 2 -17.53 -3.48 26.65
CA SER A 2 -16.89 -4.28 27.70
C SER A 2 -17.02 -5.80 27.55
N ASP A 3 -18.02 -6.27 26.79
CA ASP A 3 -18.34 -7.70 26.68
C ASP A 3 -17.66 -8.36 25.45
N TYR A 4 -16.93 -7.59 24.65
CA TYR A 4 -16.25 -8.06 23.45
C TYR A 4 -14.77 -7.62 23.46
N CYS A 5 -13.86 -8.51 23.08
CA CYS A 5 -12.44 -8.19 22.93
C CYS A 5 -12.17 -7.37 21.64
N VAL A 6 -12.72 -6.17 21.56
CA VAL A 6 -12.48 -5.24 20.44
C VAL A 6 -11.23 -4.42 20.73
N LYS A 7 -10.25 -4.46 19.81
CA LYS A 7 -9.11 -3.54 19.86
C LYS A 7 -9.55 -2.19 19.31
N GLU A 8 -9.78 -1.21 20.19
CA GLU A 8 -10.23 0.14 19.81
C GLU A 8 -9.27 0.82 18.82
N SER A 9 -7.97 0.51 18.89
CA SER A 9 -6.96 0.96 17.92
C SER A 9 -7.08 0.37 16.52
N ARG A 10 -8.05 -0.53 16.27
CA ARG A 10 -8.30 -1.21 14.99
C ARG A 10 -9.78 -1.18 14.59
N VAL A 11 -10.53 -0.18 15.06
CA VAL A 11 -11.92 0.04 14.64
C VAL A 11 -11.93 1.02 13.48
N TYR A 12 -12.52 0.64 12.35
CA TYR A 12 -12.56 1.46 11.12
C TYR A 12 -14.01 1.78 10.75
N ALA A 13 -14.25 2.98 10.22
CA ALA A 13 -15.58 3.37 9.72
C ALA A 13 -15.58 3.38 8.19
N THR A 14 -16.55 2.71 7.57
CA THR A 14 -16.75 2.73 6.12
C THR A 14 -18.24 2.82 5.80
N GLY A 15 -18.56 3.34 4.61
CA GLY A 15 -19.92 3.54 4.16
C GLY A 15 -19.95 3.93 2.69
N HIS A 16 -21.04 3.59 2.02
CA HIS A 16 -21.24 3.88 0.60
C HIS A 16 -22.35 4.93 0.40
N SER A 17 -22.18 5.86 -0.54
CA SER A 17 -23.19 6.89 -0.86
C SER A 17 -23.54 7.73 0.38
N ASN A 18 -24.80 7.81 0.79
CA ASN A 18 -25.21 8.49 2.04
C ASN A 18 -24.49 7.94 3.28
N GLY A 19 -24.18 6.64 3.30
CA GLY A 19 -23.37 6.06 4.37
C GLY A 19 -21.93 6.59 4.37
N GLY A 20 -21.35 6.86 3.19
CA GLY A 20 -20.05 7.51 3.07
C GLY A 20 -20.09 8.96 3.55
N GLY A 21 -21.17 9.68 3.26
CA GLY A 21 -21.43 11.02 3.82
C GLY A 21 -21.51 11.03 5.35
N PHE A 22 -22.22 10.05 5.93
CA PHE A 22 -22.28 9.88 7.38
C PHE A 22 -20.91 9.58 7.99
N VAL A 23 -20.11 8.72 7.36
CA VAL A 23 -18.72 8.46 7.75
C VAL A 23 -17.86 9.71 7.69
N GLY A 24 -18.03 10.55 6.66
CA GLY A 24 -17.38 11.87 6.58
C GLY A 24 -17.79 12.81 7.73
N THR A 25 -19.06 12.78 8.13
CA THR A 25 -19.55 13.55 9.28
C THR A 25 -18.93 13.08 10.59
N LEU A 26 -18.80 11.76 10.80
CA LEU A 26 -18.11 11.20 11.96
C LEU A 26 -16.63 11.57 11.98
N ALA A 27 -15.96 11.56 10.81
CA ALA A 27 -14.55 11.94 10.70
C ALA A 27 -14.31 13.41 11.11
N CYS A 28 -15.24 14.30 10.76
CA CYS A 28 -15.20 15.71 11.14
C CYS A 28 -15.68 15.99 12.59
N SER A 29 -16.12 14.98 13.35
CA SER A 29 -16.59 15.16 14.72
C SER A 29 -15.43 15.05 15.72
N PRO A 30 -15.22 16.04 16.60
CA PRO A 30 -14.18 15.96 17.63
C PRO A 30 -14.51 14.91 18.70
N ASP A 31 -15.80 14.68 18.99
CA ASP A 31 -16.25 13.76 20.04
C ASP A 31 -16.29 12.30 19.57
N HIS A 32 -16.61 12.08 18.29
CA HIS A 32 -16.83 10.73 17.75
C HIS A 32 -15.68 10.26 16.85
N GLY A 33 -14.99 11.18 16.17
CA GLY A 33 -13.91 10.84 15.23
C GLY A 33 -12.75 10.11 15.89
N GLY A 34 -12.49 10.40 17.17
CA GLY A 34 -11.42 9.78 17.96
C GLY A 34 -11.62 8.30 18.25
N GLN A 35 -12.86 7.80 18.14
CA GLN A 35 -13.22 6.41 18.42
C GLN A 35 -12.79 5.43 17.30
N PHE A 36 -12.44 5.96 16.13
CA PHE A 36 -12.05 5.17 14.96
C PHE A 36 -10.57 5.37 14.65
N ALA A 37 -9.89 4.31 14.21
CA ALA A 37 -8.50 4.30 13.77
C ALA A 37 -8.32 4.90 12.36
N ALA A 38 -9.27 4.67 11.46
CA ALA A 38 -9.32 5.31 10.14
C ALA A 38 -10.75 5.30 9.57
N PHE A 39 -10.96 6.12 8.54
CA PHE A 39 -12.21 6.26 7.81
C PHE A 39 -12.00 5.88 6.34
N ALA A 40 -12.95 5.16 5.75
CA ALA A 40 -12.91 4.74 4.36
C ALA A 40 -14.27 4.88 3.65
N PRO A 41 -14.76 6.10 3.40
CA PRO A 41 -15.99 6.32 2.65
C PRO A 41 -15.82 5.98 1.16
N ILE A 42 -16.86 5.43 0.53
CA ILE A 42 -16.89 5.05 -0.88
C ILE A 42 -18.04 5.79 -1.57
N SER A 43 -17.76 6.55 -2.63
CA SER A 43 -18.75 7.39 -3.33
C SER A 43 -19.57 8.25 -2.36
N GLY A 44 -18.91 8.91 -1.39
CA GLY A 44 -19.58 9.55 -0.26
C GLY A 44 -20.46 10.75 -0.66
N ALA A 45 -21.70 10.78 -0.16
CA ALA A 45 -22.60 11.92 -0.35
C ALA A 45 -22.35 12.99 0.73
N PHE A 46 -21.31 13.81 0.52
CA PHE A 46 -20.81 14.78 1.51
C PHE A 46 -21.63 16.08 1.58
N TYR A 47 -22.95 15.99 1.80
CA TYR A 47 -23.83 17.16 1.89
C TYR A 47 -23.44 18.12 3.02
N THR A 48 -23.58 19.43 2.81
CA THR A 48 -23.13 20.48 3.74
C THR A 48 -24.27 21.26 4.43
N ASP A 49 -25.53 21.01 4.09
CA ASP A 49 -26.72 21.62 4.72
C ASP A 49 -27.29 20.85 5.91
N VAL A 50 -26.76 19.66 6.20
CA VAL A 50 -27.06 18.94 7.44
C VAL A 50 -26.53 19.80 8.58
N LYS A 51 -27.43 20.58 9.21
CA LYS A 51 -27.13 21.59 10.25
C LYS A 51 -26.05 21.12 11.23
N GLY A 52 -24.80 21.52 10.97
CA GLY A 52 -23.66 21.21 11.83
C GLY A 52 -22.36 20.97 11.07
N ASN A 53 -21.83 21.99 10.38
CA ASN A 53 -20.39 22.22 10.20
C ASN A 53 -20.18 23.32 9.16
N GLN A 54 -19.99 24.56 9.61
CA GLN A 54 -19.13 25.46 8.84
C GLN A 54 -17.64 25.20 9.16
N ASP A 55 -17.33 24.38 10.17
CA ASP A 55 -15.96 24.06 10.57
C ASP A 55 -15.81 22.55 10.87
N CYS A 56 -15.26 21.77 9.92
CA CYS A 56 -14.85 20.39 10.17
C CYS A 56 -13.74 20.37 11.23
N HIS A 57 -13.93 19.63 12.34
CA HIS A 57 -12.97 19.56 13.43
C HIS A 57 -12.64 18.11 13.80
N PRO A 58 -11.74 17.45 13.04
CA PRO A 58 -11.30 16.10 13.34
C PRO A 58 -10.76 15.98 14.77
N ALA A 59 -11.09 14.89 15.46
CA ALA A 59 -10.62 14.61 16.82
C ALA A 59 -9.08 14.52 16.96
N ARG A 60 -8.38 14.28 15.84
CA ARG A 60 -6.92 14.28 15.75
C ARG A 60 -6.46 14.70 14.36
N SER A 61 -5.25 15.23 14.29
CA SER A 61 -4.52 15.47 13.07
C SER A 61 -3.11 14.85 13.17
N PRO A 62 -2.68 14.01 12.20
CA PRO A 62 -3.44 13.55 11.03
C PRO A 62 -4.56 12.55 11.40
N LEU A 63 -5.69 12.61 10.70
CA LEU A 63 -6.74 11.60 10.74
C LEU A 63 -6.63 10.70 9.49
N PRO A 64 -6.31 9.40 9.63
CA PRO A 64 -6.23 8.51 8.49
C PRO A 64 -7.59 8.39 7.76
N MET A 65 -7.60 8.73 6.47
CA MET A 65 -8.76 8.74 5.58
C MET A 65 -8.38 8.10 4.25
N PHE A 66 -9.24 7.21 3.73
CA PHE A 66 -9.12 6.62 2.39
C PHE A 66 -10.45 6.76 1.65
N GLU A 67 -10.55 7.73 0.75
CA GLU A 67 -11.76 7.97 -0.04
C GLU A 67 -11.61 7.32 -1.42
N VAL A 68 -12.69 6.72 -1.93
CA VAL A 68 -12.76 6.24 -3.31
C VAL A 68 -14.05 6.74 -3.97
N HIS A 69 -13.92 7.68 -4.90
CA HIS A 69 -15.03 8.19 -5.68
C HIS A 69 -14.84 8.04 -7.19
N GLY A 70 -15.82 7.47 -7.87
CA GLY A 70 -15.81 7.36 -9.32
C GLY A 70 -16.08 8.69 -10.02
N THR A 71 -15.21 9.12 -10.94
CA THR A 71 -15.45 10.32 -11.77
C THR A 71 -16.65 10.21 -12.71
N GLY A 72 -17.10 8.99 -13.00
CA GLY A 72 -18.31 8.70 -13.79
C GLY A 72 -19.58 8.51 -12.96
N ASP A 73 -19.55 8.76 -11.65
CA ASP A 73 -20.72 8.64 -10.79
C ASP A 73 -21.79 9.68 -11.18
N LYS A 74 -22.96 9.20 -11.58
CA LYS A 74 -24.09 10.04 -12.01
C LYS A 74 -25.06 10.38 -10.87
N THR A 75 -24.92 9.69 -9.73
CA THR A 75 -25.80 9.83 -8.57
C THR A 75 -25.21 10.84 -7.60
N ILE A 76 -23.96 10.63 -7.21
CA ILE A 76 -23.15 11.56 -6.41
C ILE A 76 -21.97 11.98 -7.27
N PRO A 77 -22.10 13.04 -8.09
CA PRO A 77 -21.04 13.44 -9.02
C PRO A 77 -19.76 13.85 -8.29
N TYR A 78 -18.60 13.44 -8.83
CA TYR A 78 -17.29 13.85 -8.31
C TYR A 78 -17.12 15.39 -8.30
N ALA A 79 -17.63 16.06 -9.33
CA ALA A 79 -17.65 17.50 -9.49
C ALA A 79 -19.09 17.96 -9.80
N PRO A 80 -19.95 18.11 -8.78
CA PRO A 80 -21.34 18.50 -8.96
C PRO A 80 -21.44 19.96 -9.43
N THR A 81 -22.39 20.25 -10.32
CA THR A 81 -22.71 21.61 -10.80
C THR A 81 -24.00 22.16 -10.22
N LYS A 82 -24.67 21.36 -9.38
CA LYS A 82 -25.93 21.65 -8.72
C LYS A 82 -26.00 20.86 -7.42
N ASP A 83 -26.88 21.29 -6.53
CA ASP A 83 -27.19 20.59 -5.30
C ASP A 83 -27.68 19.15 -5.57
N GLY A 84 -27.37 18.26 -4.65
CA GLY A 84 -27.92 16.91 -4.64
C GLY A 84 -29.28 16.86 -3.94
N SER A 85 -29.87 15.66 -3.89
CA SER A 85 -31.17 15.46 -3.21
C SER A 85 -31.12 15.76 -1.71
N GLY A 86 -29.94 15.70 -1.11
CA GLY A 86 -29.70 16.00 0.29
C GLY A 86 -29.14 17.38 0.55
N GLY A 87 -29.12 18.30 -0.43
CA GLY A 87 -28.62 19.68 -0.26
C GLY A 87 -27.39 20.04 -1.08
N PRO A 88 -26.72 21.16 -0.74
CA PRO A 88 -25.45 21.56 -1.34
C PRO A 88 -24.44 20.42 -1.19
N LEU A 89 -23.84 20.07 -2.31
CA LEU A 89 -22.89 18.98 -2.43
C LEU A 89 -21.58 19.58 -2.96
N PRO A 90 -20.50 19.60 -2.16
CA PRO A 90 -19.19 20.04 -2.63
C PRO A 90 -18.63 19.04 -3.65
N SER A 91 -17.65 19.48 -4.45
CA SER A 91 -16.81 18.52 -5.16
C SER A 91 -16.01 17.68 -4.17
N VAL A 92 -15.64 16.46 -4.56
CA VAL A 92 -14.81 15.59 -3.71
C VAL A 92 -13.49 16.30 -3.36
N ALA A 93 -12.93 17.05 -4.31
CA ALA A 93 -11.71 17.83 -4.11
C ALA A 93 -11.88 19.00 -3.13
N ASP A 94 -13.06 19.60 -3.03
CA ASP A 94 -13.32 20.68 -2.06
C ASP A 94 -13.60 20.10 -0.67
N TRP A 95 -14.37 19.02 -0.59
CA TRP A 95 -14.56 18.26 0.65
C TRP A 95 -13.22 17.78 1.24
N GLU A 96 -12.32 17.28 0.40
CA GLU A 96 -10.98 16.85 0.82
C GLU A 96 -10.19 18.01 1.43
N LYS A 97 -10.22 19.20 0.81
CA LYS A 97 -9.57 20.40 1.37
C LYS A 97 -10.17 20.79 2.72
N ASP A 98 -11.48 20.69 2.88
CA ASP A 98 -12.14 21.06 4.14
C ASP A 98 -11.78 20.11 5.28
N LEU A 99 -11.62 18.81 5.00
CA LEU A 99 -10.99 17.85 5.93
C LEU A 99 -9.50 18.12 6.14
N GLY A 100 -8.81 18.53 5.08
CA GLY A 100 -7.37 18.76 4.98
C GLY A 100 -6.89 20.10 5.55
N ASN A 101 -7.80 21.04 5.88
CA ASN A 101 -7.48 22.34 6.49
C ASN A 101 -6.84 22.24 7.90
N GLY A 102 -6.55 21.02 8.38
CA GLY A 102 -5.65 20.74 9.50
C GLY A 102 -4.60 19.64 9.27
N VAL A 103 -4.41 19.13 8.05
CA VAL A 103 -3.63 17.89 7.81
C VAL A 103 -2.82 17.92 6.50
N HIS A 104 -1.65 18.54 6.54
CA HIS A 104 -0.56 18.25 5.59
C HIS A 104 0.77 18.16 6.37
N ASP A 105 0.88 17.23 7.33
CA ASP A 105 2.20 16.87 7.86
C ASP A 105 2.88 15.94 6.85
N VAL A 106 3.35 16.52 5.74
CA VAL A 106 4.18 15.82 4.75
C VAL A 106 5.52 15.54 5.42
N ARG A 107 5.66 14.32 5.96
CA ARG A 107 6.90 13.89 6.66
C ARG A 107 8.08 13.70 5.73
N TYR A 108 7.82 13.36 4.47
CA TYR A 108 8.83 13.10 3.45
C TYR A 108 8.32 13.59 2.09
N ASN A 109 9.19 14.28 1.36
CA ASN A 109 8.95 14.61 -0.04
C ASN A 109 9.07 13.35 -0.92
N PRO A 110 8.46 13.33 -2.13
CA PRO A 110 8.53 12.17 -3.02
C PRO A 110 9.97 11.69 -3.34
N ASP A 111 10.95 12.59 -3.42
CA ASP A 111 12.37 12.29 -3.67
C ASP A 111 13.13 11.78 -2.43
N GLU A 112 12.52 11.88 -1.24
CA GLU A 112 13.02 11.30 0.01
C GLU A 112 12.49 9.87 0.25
N LEU A 113 11.56 9.40 -0.59
CA LEU A 113 10.90 8.11 -0.50
C LEU A 113 11.52 7.08 -1.46
N SER A 114 11.61 5.83 -1.02
CA SER A 114 12.01 4.70 -1.86
C SER A 114 11.19 3.45 -1.54
N LEU A 115 11.07 2.52 -2.48
CA LEU A 115 10.47 1.20 -2.27
C LEU A 115 11.53 0.10 -2.25
N SER A 116 11.53 -0.75 -1.23
CA SER A 116 12.26 -2.02 -1.28
C SER A 116 11.48 -3.02 -2.15
N TYR A 117 11.99 -3.28 -3.35
CA TYR A 117 11.32 -4.09 -4.36
C TYR A 117 12.18 -5.29 -4.79
N ASN A 118 11.70 -6.50 -4.54
CA ASN A 118 12.40 -7.74 -4.86
C ASN A 118 11.60 -8.68 -5.80
N GLY A 119 10.49 -8.19 -6.37
CA GLY A 119 9.59 -9.00 -7.22
C GLY A 119 8.75 -10.03 -6.47
N GLY A 120 8.84 -10.08 -5.15
CA GLY A 120 7.98 -10.91 -4.31
C GLY A 120 6.54 -10.39 -4.25
N LYS A 121 5.61 -11.26 -3.85
CA LYS A 121 4.18 -10.94 -3.73
C LYS A 121 3.91 -9.75 -2.80
N ASP A 122 4.67 -9.63 -1.71
CA ASP A 122 4.41 -8.66 -0.65
C ASP A 122 4.82 -7.23 -1.08
N CYS A 123 6.01 -7.07 -1.65
CA CYS A 123 6.44 -5.78 -2.20
C CYS A 123 5.65 -5.39 -3.46
N LEU A 124 5.15 -6.37 -4.22
CA LEU A 124 4.26 -6.12 -5.36
C LEU A 124 2.93 -5.52 -4.90
N VAL A 125 2.27 -6.10 -3.89
CA VAL A 125 1.06 -5.50 -3.30
C VAL A 125 1.34 -4.07 -2.83
N LEU A 126 2.45 -3.87 -2.12
CA LEU A 126 2.84 -2.55 -1.63
C LEU A 126 3.07 -1.55 -2.77
N LEU A 127 3.70 -1.97 -3.88
CA LEU A 127 3.87 -1.14 -5.08
C LEU A 127 2.51 -0.69 -5.64
N ILE A 128 1.56 -1.61 -5.78
CA ILE A 128 0.23 -1.29 -6.30
C ILE A 128 -0.52 -0.34 -5.36
N LEU A 129 -0.41 -0.54 -4.03
CA LEU A 129 -0.99 0.38 -3.05
C LEU A 129 -0.39 1.78 -3.14
N ILE A 130 0.94 1.89 -3.28
CA ILE A 130 1.63 3.18 -3.48
C ILE A 130 1.11 3.85 -4.75
N LEU A 131 1.07 3.12 -5.87
CA LEU A 131 0.56 3.63 -7.16
C LEU A 131 -0.87 4.12 -7.06
N ALA A 132 -1.74 3.43 -6.32
CA ALA A 132 -3.13 3.83 -6.09
C ALA A 132 -3.26 5.10 -5.24
N CYS A 133 -2.24 5.41 -4.42
CA CYS A 133 -2.20 6.63 -3.60
C CYS A 133 -1.54 7.82 -4.32
N LEU A 134 -0.87 7.61 -5.46
CA LEU A 134 -0.28 8.70 -6.22
C LEU A 134 -1.40 9.50 -6.93
N PRO A 135 -1.37 10.85 -6.89
CA PRO A 135 -2.36 11.65 -7.59
C PRO A 135 -2.35 11.23 -9.06
N ALA A 136 -3.52 10.89 -9.59
CA ALA A 136 -3.66 10.62 -11.01
C ALA A 136 -3.32 11.91 -11.76
N THR A 137 -2.08 12.03 -12.23
CA THR A 137 -1.64 13.18 -13.01
C THR A 137 -2.27 13.10 -14.40
N ARG A 138 -3.55 13.46 -14.48
CA ARG A 138 -4.17 13.86 -15.73
C ARG A 138 -4.18 15.38 -15.75
N ALA A 139 -3.25 15.95 -16.51
CA ALA A 139 -3.40 17.30 -17.00
C ALA A 139 -4.81 17.44 -17.62
N PRO A 140 -5.57 18.50 -17.31
CA PRO A 140 -6.87 18.73 -17.95
C PRO A 140 -6.69 18.74 -19.47
N ALA A 141 -7.64 18.12 -20.19
CA ALA A 141 -7.57 17.86 -21.63
C ALA A 141 -7.27 19.10 -22.50
N ALA A 142 -7.45 20.32 -21.97
CA ALA A 142 -7.13 21.58 -22.65
C ALA A 142 -5.62 21.93 -22.68
N ALA A 143 -4.78 21.33 -21.83
CA ALA A 143 -3.32 21.57 -21.79
C ALA A 143 -2.52 20.56 -22.64
N ALA A 144 -3.15 19.50 -23.13
CA ALA A 144 -2.50 18.43 -23.90
C ALA A 144 -2.00 18.86 -25.29
N ALA A 145 -2.34 20.08 -25.74
CA ALA A 145 -1.93 20.60 -27.04
C ALA A 145 -0.59 21.39 -27.03
N ALA A 146 0.02 21.65 -25.87
CA ALA A 146 1.17 22.58 -25.79
C ALA A 146 2.45 22.04 -25.13
N ALA A 147 2.50 20.80 -24.65
CA ALA A 147 3.76 20.18 -24.23
C ALA A 147 3.65 18.65 -24.34
N ALA A 148 4.49 18.04 -25.18
CA ALA A 148 4.68 16.59 -25.25
C ALA A 148 5.51 16.09 -24.04
N VAL A 149 5.03 16.37 -22.83
CA VAL A 149 5.60 15.81 -21.59
C VAL A 149 4.56 14.88 -21.02
N ASP A 150 4.92 13.60 -20.97
CA ASP A 150 4.11 12.56 -20.34
C ASP A 150 3.71 13.00 -18.92
N PRO A 151 2.42 13.12 -18.61
CA PRO A 151 1.99 13.68 -17.33
C PRO A 151 2.21 12.73 -16.15
N ARG A 152 2.56 11.46 -16.38
CA ARG A 152 2.75 10.42 -15.35
C ARG A 152 4.00 10.74 -14.48
N PRO A 153 4.04 10.37 -13.18
CA PRO A 153 5.16 10.71 -12.28
C PRO A 153 6.52 10.23 -12.85
N ALA A 154 7.58 11.01 -12.57
CA ALA A 154 8.89 10.90 -13.23
C ALA A 154 9.52 9.49 -13.11
N THR A 155 9.35 8.81 -11.98
CA THR A 155 9.66 7.39 -11.71
C THR A 155 9.36 7.16 -10.22
N ILE A 156 9.15 5.91 -9.79
CA ILE A 156 9.15 5.56 -8.36
C ILE A 156 10.55 5.05 -8.01
N GLN A 157 11.23 5.76 -7.12
CA GLN A 157 12.54 5.32 -6.66
C GLN A 157 12.43 4.00 -5.89
N ALA A 158 13.28 3.04 -6.23
CA ALA A 158 13.26 1.72 -5.63
C ALA A 158 14.68 1.16 -5.42
N ILE A 159 14.79 0.20 -4.50
CA ILE A 159 16.00 -0.56 -4.23
C ILE A 159 15.71 -2.05 -4.33
N TYR A 160 16.55 -2.77 -5.08
CA TYR A 160 16.59 -4.22 -5.12
C TYR A 160 17.96 -4.73 -4.66
N ILE A 161 17.97 -5.46 -3.54
CA ILE A 161 19.16 -6.17 -3.06
C ILE A 161 19.00 -7.63 -3.48
N ALA A 162 19.69 -8.02 -4.56
CA ALA A 162 19.58 -9.35 -5.12
C ALA A 162 20.32 -10.37 -4.23
N PRO A 163 19.76 -11.58 -4.03
CA PRO A 163 20.49 -12.67 -3.38
C PRO A 163 21.70 -13.10 -4.24
N PRO A 164 22.67 -13.85 -3.69
CA PRO A 164 23.84 -14.32 -4.43
C PRO A 164 23.50 -15.21 -5.63
N ASP A 165 22.37 -15.92 -5.54
CA ASP A 165 21.90 -16.94 -6.47
C ASP A 165 20.40 -16.73 -6.77
N PRO A 166 20.02 -15.64 -7.46
CA PRO A 166 18.61 -15.34 -7.72
C PRO A 166 18.00 -16.33 -8.71
N PHE A 167 16.70 -16.58 -8.56
CA PHE A 167 15.94 -17.31 -9.58
C PHE A 167 15.83 -16.48 -10.85
N PRO A 168 16.10 -17.04 -12.04
CA PRO A 168 15.87 -16.36 -13.32
C PRO A 168 14.43 -15.81 -13.46
N GLU A 169 13.43 -16.55 -12.98
CA GLU A 169 12.02 -16.15 -13.04
C GLU A 169 11.72 -14.92 -12.17
N VAL A 170 12.43 -14.75 -11.06
CA VAL A 170 12.32 -13.55 -10.21
C VAL A 170 12.99 -12.37 -10.90
N GLU A 171 14.15 -12.60 -11.51
CA GLU A 171 14.91 -11.59 -12.23
C GLU A 171 14.14 -11.04 -13.44
N ASP A 172 13.56 -11.92 -14.25
CA ASP A 172 12.70 -11.57 -15.38
C ASP A 172 11.45 -10.81 -14.91
N PHE A 173 10.87 -11.25 -13.78
CA PHE A 173 9.70 -10.59 -13.21
C PHE A 173 10.04 -9.19 -12.68
N VAL A 174 11.16 -9.02 -11.97
CA VAL A 174 11.62 -7.70 -11.51
C VAL A 174 11.91 -6.79 -12.70
N ALA A 175 12.57 -7.28 -13.75
CA ALA A 175 12.89 -6.48 -14.93
C ALA A 175 11.62 -6.00 -15.67
N SER A 176 10.67 -6.91 -15.92
CA SER A 176 9.41 -6.58 -16.61
C SER A 176 8.55 -5.60 -15.81
N THR A 177 8.35 -5.85 -14.52
CA THR A 177 7.55 -4.96 -13.65
C THR A 177 8.23 -3.61 -13.38
N THR A 178 9.56 -3.55 -13.34
CA THR A 178 10.30 -2.28 -13.28
C THR A 178 10.00 -1.40 -14.48
N ALA A 179 9.96 -1.99 -15.68
CA ALA A 179 9.62 -1.27 -16.90
C ALA A 179 8.14 -0.86 -16.93
N GLU A 180 7.23 -1.76 -16.54
CA GLU A 180 5.78 -1.53 -16.51
C GLU A 180 5.39 -0.40 -15.55
N TYR A 181 5.89 -0.47 -14.31
CA TYR A 181 5.56 0.48 -13.25
C TYR A 181 6.53 1.67 -13.16
N ARG A 182 7.51 1.75 -14.07
CA ARG A 182 8.53 2.81 -14.17
C ARG A 182 9.24 3.08 -12.86
N LEU A 183 9.87 2.03 -12.34
CA LEU A 183 10.72 2.14 -11.17
C LEU A 183 12.11 2.65 -11.57
N ASP A 184 12.64 3.62 -10.84
CA ASP A 184 14.07 3.94 -10.84
C ASP A 184 14.76 2.98 -9.86
N LEU A 185 15.01 1.77 -10.36
CA LEU A 185 15.47 0.63 -9.55
C LEU A 185 17.00 0.63 -9.42
N ALA A 186 17.50 0.95 -8.23
CA ALA A 186 18.91 0.73 -7.89
C ALA A 186 19.12 -0.72 -7.44
N ARG A 187 20.01 -1.43 -8.15
CA ARG A 187 20.27 -2.85 -7.91
C ARG A 187 21.63 -3.05 -7.24
N TYR A 188 21.66 -3.87 -6.18
CA TYR A 188 22.89 -4.24 -5.47
C TYR A 188 22.98 -5.76 -5.30
N ALA A 189 24.16 -6.32 -5.57
CA ALA A 189 24.51 -7.71 -5.28
C ALA A 189 25.56 -7.76 -4.16
N LEU A 190 25.21 -7.18 -3.01
CA LEU A 190 26.07 -7.02 -1.84
C LEU A 190 25.32 -7.50 -0.58
N PRO A 191 26.02 -7.86 0.51
CA PRO A 191 25.39 -8.08 1.80
C PRO A 191 24.50 -6.89 2.19
N MET A 192 23.35 -7.17 2.82
CA MET A 192 22.28 -6.17 3.01
C MET A 192 22.75 -4.83 3.60
N ARG A 193 23.62 -4.86 4.63
CA ARG A 193 24.18 -3.64 5.22
C ARG A 193 25.03 -2.85 4.23
N GLN A 194 25.92 -3.52 3.50
CA GLN A 194 26.81 -2.88 2.52
C GLN A 194 26.01 -2.33 1.34
N ALA A 195 24.96 -3.03 0.91
CA ALA A 195 24.05 -2.54 -0.13
C ALA A 195 23.34 -1.25 0.31
N LEU A 196 22.87 -1.17 1.57
CA LEU A 196 22.27 0.06 2.10
C LEU A 196 23.28 1.20 2.26
N GLU A 197 24.53 0.90 2.61
CA GLU A 197 25.62 1.89 2.66
C GLU A 197 25.89 2.47 1.26
N ALA A 198 25.99 1.60 0.24
CA ALA A 198 26.15 2.00 -1.15
C ALA A 198 24.93 2.79 -1.66
N TYR A 199 23.72 2.33 -1.37
CA TYR A 199 22.48 3.03 -1.75
C TYR A 199 22.40 4.43 -1.16
N ARG A 200 22.84 4.61 0.09
CA ARG A 200 22.89 5.94 0.72
C ARG A 200 23.88 6.88 0.03
N ALA A 201 24.98 6.35 -0.51
CA ALA A 201 25.94 7.12 -1.28
C ALA A 201 25.39 7.50 -2.67
N ASP A 202 24.73 6.56 -3.34
CA ASP A 202 24.17 6.77 -4.69
C ASP A 202 22.92 7.65 -4.69
N LYS A 203 22.12 7.58 -3.62
CA LYS A 203 20.83 8.26 -3.47
C LYS A 203 20.72 8.99 -2.12
N PRO A 204 21.50 10.06 -1.90
CA PRO A 204 21.61 10.72 -0.60
C PRO A 204 20.34 11.45 -0.14
N SER A 205 19.37 11.71 -1.05
CA SER A 205 18.08 12.31 -0.71
C SER A 205 17.15 11.34 0.02
N VAL A 206 17.31 10.02 -0.15
CA VAL A 206 16.39 9.04 0.43
C VAL A 206 16.52 9.01 1.95
N ARG A 207 15.37 9.11 2.61
CA ARG A 207 15.27 9.09 4.08
C ARG A 207 14.31 8.03 4.58
N ALA A 208 13.34 7.61 3.78
CA ALA A 208 12.39 6.58 4.14
C ALA A 208 12.24 5.52 3.04
N ILE A 209 12.12 4.27 3.46
CA ILE A 209 11.99 3.11 2.57
C ILE A 209 10.72 2.35 2.94
N PHE A 210 9.84 2.18 1.97
CA PHE A 210 8.68 1.30 2.06
C PHE A 210 9.11 -0.15 2.05
N MET A 211 8.63 -0.90 3.04
CA MET A 211 8.97 -2.30 3.28
C MET A 211 7.73 -3.16 3.16
N GLY A 212 7.81 -4.22 2.34
CA GLY A 212 6.77 -5.24 2.22
C GLY A 212 6.74 -6.26 3.37
N THR A 213 7.33 -5.94 4.53
CA THR A 213 7.38 -6.84 5.69
C THR A 213 6.02 -6.95 6.35
N ARG A 214 5.59 -8.17 6.65
CA ARG A 214 4.39 -8.51 7.45
C ARG A 214 4.80 -9.00 8.83
N ARG A 215 3.91 -8.91 9.83
CA ARG A 215 4.17 -9.26 11.24
C ARG A 215 4.53 -10.74 11.44
N THR A 216 4.14 -11.60 10.50
CA THR A 216 4.47 -13.03 10.48
C THR A 216 5.85 -13.32 9.89
N ASP A 217 6.55 -12.31 9.36
CA ASP A 217 7.91 -12.47 8.87
C ASP A 217 8.91 -12.58 10.02
N PRO A 218 10.04 -13.29 9.84
CA PRO A 218 11.07 -13.42 10.86
C PRO A 218 11.51 -12.05 11.43
N HIS A 219 11.59 -11.96 12.76
CA HIS A 219 12.05 -10.77 13.50
C HIS A 219 11.16 -9.51 13.37
N SER A 220 9.90 -9.65 12.96
CA SER A 220 8.99 -8.51 12.72
C SER A 220 7.83 -8.37 13.72
N GLU A 221 7.69 -9.30 14.67
CA GLU A 221 6.53 -9.40 15.57
C GLU A 221 6.21 -8.09 16.31
N SER A 222 7.25 -7.40 16.78
CA SER A 222 7.15 -6.13 17.53
C SER A 222 7.41 -4.90 16.66
N LEU A 223 7.49 -5.04 15.33
CA LEU A 223 7.75 -3.92 14.44
C LEU A 223 6.57 -2.94 14.46
N ALA A 224 6.90 -1.65 14.37
CA ALA A 224 5.92 -0.56 14.25
C ALA A 224 5.74 -0.16 12.78
N GLY A 225 4.62 0.52 12.47
CA GLY A 225 4.35 1.02 11.11
C GLY A 225 5.43 1.98 10.59
N PHE A 226 6.05 2.74 11.49
CA PHE A 226 7.25 3.54 11.24
C PHE A 226 8.33 3.12 12.24
N ALA A 227 9.48 2.67 11.74
CA ALA A 227 10.57 2.23 12.60
C ALA A 227 11.92 2.65 12.01
N PRO A 228 12.75 3.42 12.71
CA PRO A 228 14.11 3.66 12.25
C PRO A 228 14.86 2.32 12.15
N THR A 229 15.84 2.27 11.26
CA THR A 229 16.85 1.21 11.27
C THR A 229 17.62 1.21 12.59
N ASP A 230 18.18 0.07 12.98
CA ASP A 230 18.98 -0.02 14.21
C ASP A 230 20.21 0.90 14.14
N ALA A 231 20.74 1.30 15.30
CA ALA A 231 21.83 2.29 15.39
C ALA A 231 23.10 1.90 14.62
N SER A 232 23.36 0.59 14.44
CA SER A 232 24.53 0.08 13.72
C SER A 232 24.34 -0.01 12.19
N TRP A 233 23.17 0.34 11.67
CA TRP A 233 22.82 0.29 10.25
C TRP A 233 22.79 1.69 9.62
N PRO A 234 22.87 1.79 8.28
CA PRO A 234 22.56 3.03 7.56
C PRO A 234 21.19 3.55 7.96
N GLN A 235 21.13 4.83 8.32
CA GLN A 235 19.96 5.41 8.94
C GLN A 235 18.87 5.72 7.91
N TYR A 236 17.78 4.95 7.97
CA TYR A 236 16.55 5.13 7.22
C TYR A 236 15.33 4.98 8.14
N MET A 237 14.22 5.61 7.76
CA MET A 237 12.90 5.26 8.30
C MET A 237 12.33 4.07 7.51
N ARG A 238 12.09 2.94 8.18
CA ARG A 238 11.30 1.84 7.59
C ARG A 238 9.82 2.19 7.71
N VAL A 239 9.12 2.15 6.59
CA VAL A 239 7.67 2.36 6.52
C VAL A 239 7.02 1.03 6.15
N ASN A 240 6.15 0.49 7.02
CA ASN A 240 5.57 -0.84 6.88
C ASN A 240 4.02 -0.79 6.77
N PRO A 241 3.44 -0.35 5.64
CA PRO A 241 1.99 -0.15 5.54
C PRO A 241 1.16 -1.44 5.59
N ILE A 242 1.73 -2.55 5.12
CA ILE A 242 1.06 -3.86 5.07
C ILE A 242 1.43 -4.76 6.26
N LEU A 243 1.99 -4.20 7.34
CA LEU A 243 2.55 -4.99 8.43
C LEU A 243 1.56 -5.95 9.07
N ASP A 244 0.28 -5.58 9.14
CA ASP A 244 -0.79 -6.41 9.72
C ASP A 244 -1.59 -7.22 8.70
N TRP A 245 -1.18 -7.25 7.42
CA TRP A 245 -1.81 -8.10 6.41
C TRP A 245 -1.43 -9.57 6.63
N ARG A 246 -2.37 -10.46 6.38
CA ARG A 246 -2.16 -11.92 6.42
C ARG A 246 -1.82 -12.45 5.04
N TYR A 247 -1.32 -13.68 4.99
CA TYR A 247 -1.01 -14.37 3.74
C TYR A 247 -2.22 -14.41 2.79
N ALA A 248 -3.40 -14.72 3.32
CA ALA A 248 -4.65 -14.74 2.58
C ALA A 248 -5.04 -13.36 2.04
N ASP A 249 -4.74 -12.27 2.76
CA ASP A 249 -5.09 -10.91 2.34
C ASP A 249 -4.23 -10.48 1.14
N ILE A 250 -2.94 -10.85 1.11
CA ILE A 250 -2.03 -10.62 -0.02
C ILE A 250 -2.56 -11.29 -1.29
N TRP A 251 -2.90 -12.58 -1.21
CA TRP A 251 -3.39 -13.31 -2.38
C TRP A 251 -4.79 -12.91 -2.79
N ALA A 252 -5.68 -12.62 -1.85
CA ALA A 252 -7.00 -12.09 -2.16
C ALA A 252 -6.88 -10.78 -2.96
N PHE A 253 -5.98 -9.88 -2.56
CA PHE A 253 -5.73 -8.64 -3.29
C PHE A 253 -5.18 -8.90 -4.70
N ILE A 254 -4.11 -9.70 -4.83
CA ILE A 254 -3.48 -10.03 -6.11
C ILE A 254 -4.49 -10.66 -7.08
N LEU A 255 -5.22 -11.68 -6.63
CA LEU A 255 -6.16 -12.42 -7.46
C LEU A 255 -7.41 -11.61 -7.79
N ARG A 256 -7.92 -10.80 -6.84
CA ARG A 256 -9.15 -10.03 -7.07
C ARG A 256 -8.94 -8.88 -8.07
N LEU A 257 -7.71 -8.39 -8.19
CA LEU A 257 -7.34 -7.31 -9.10
C LEU A 257 -6.63 -7.81 -10.36
N ASP A 258 -6.57 -9.13 -10.57
CA ASP A 258 -5.90 -9.77 -11.71
C ASP A 258 -4.45 -9.28 -11.91
N ILE A 259 -3.72 -9.06 -10.81
CA ILE A 259 -2.35 -8.54 -10.84
C ILE A 259 -1.40 -9.67 -11.27
N PRO A 260 -0.60 -9.50 -12.35
CA PRO A 260 0.43 -10.48 -12.72
C PRO A 260 1.49 -10.64 -11.62
N PHE A 261 1.88 -11.88 -11.32
CA PHE A 261 2.86 -12.20 -10.28
C PHE A 261 3.90 -13.22 -10.77
N CYS A 262 5.04 -13.30 -10.10
CA CYS A 262 6.14 -14.21 -10.46
C CYS A 262 5.66 -15.66 -10.61
N SER A 263 6.05 -16.31 -11.72
CA SER A 263 5.55 -17.62 -12.12
C SER A 263 5.86 -18.74 -11.11
N LEU A 264 6.89 -18.60 -10.28
CA LEU A 264 7.23 -19.56 -9.24
C LEU A 264 6.09 -19.77 -8.23
N TYR A 265 5.28 -18.74 -7.98
CA TYR A 265 4.12 -18.89 -7.10
C TYR A 265 3.06 -19.84 -7.69
N GLN A 266 2.98 -20.00 -9.01
CA GLN A 266 2.11 -21.03 -9.61
C GLN A 266 2.67 -22.45 -9.45
N GLN A 267 3.98 -22.57 -9.20
CA GLN A 267 4.71 -23.83 -9.08
C GLN A 267 4.84 -24.30 -7.61
N GLY A 268 4.10 -23.70 -6.68
CA GLY A 268 4.07 -24.08 -5.27
C GLY A 268 5.11 -23.42 -4.38
N TYR A 269 5.88 -22.45 -4.87
CA TYR A 269 6.73 -21.64 -4.00
C TYR A 269 5.88 -20.61 -3.25
N SER A 270 5.84 -20.66 -1.92
CA SER A 270 5.07 -19.69 -1.09
C SER A 270 5.92 -18.54 -0.54
N SER A 271 7.24 -18.70 -0.50
CA SER A 271 8.23 -17.72 -0.03
C SER A 271 9.48 -17.80 -0.90
N LEU A 272 9.94 -16.66 -1.43
CA LEU A 272 11.08 -16.63 -2.36
C LEU A 272 12.36 -16.14 -1.67
N GLY A 273 13.44 -16.88 -1.87
CA GLY A 273 14.80 -16.56 -1.49
C GLY A 273 15.75 -16.72 -2.68
N GLY A 274 16.95 -17.25 -2.43
CA GLY A 274 17.87 -17.70 -3.48
C GLY A 274 17.58 -19.14 -3.88
N VAL A 275 18.08 -19.55 -5.05
CA VAL A 275 17.91 -20.91 -5.60
C VAL A 275 18.43 -21.98 -4.63
N GLY A 276 19.52 -21.68 -3.93
CA GLY A 276 20.17 -22.59 -3.01
C GLY A 276 19.39 -22.85 -1.72
N ASN A 277 18.50 -21.94 -1.30
CA ASN A 277 17.81 -22.01 0.01
C ASN A 277 16.27 -22.00 -0.08
N THR A 278 15.74 -22.25 -1.28
CA THR A 278 14.30 -22.17 -1.55
C THR A 278 13.84 -23.37 -2.36
N ARG A 279 12.74 -23.97 -1.91
CA ARG A 279 12.05 -25.12 -2.52
C ARG A 279 10.54 -24.85 -2.55
N PRO A 280 9.77 -25.56 -3.40
CA PRO A 280 8.32 -25.55 -3.32
C PRO A 280 7.84 -25.95 -1.91
N ASN A 281 6.74 -25.37 -1.45
CA ASN A 281 6.24 -25.61 -0.12
C ASN A 281 5.67 -27.03 0.01
N PRO A 282 6.16 -27.86 0.96
CA PRO A 282 5.65 -29.22 1.15
C PRO A 282 4.16 -29.27 1.51
N ALA A 283 3.61 -28.23 2.17
CA ALA A 283 2.17 -28.15 2.47
C ALA A 283 1.29 -27.98 1.22
N LEU A 284 1.89 -27.62 0.08
CA LEU A 284 1.22 -27.50 -1.22
C LEU A 284 1.41 -28.73 -2.10
N ALA A 285 2.11 -29.78 -1.64
CA ALA A 285 2.31 -31.00 -2.42
C ALA A 285 0.98 -31.71 -2.71
N VAL A 286 0.79 -32.12 -3.96
CA VAL A 286 -0.41 -32.86 -4.43
C VAL A 286 -0.20 -34.37 -4.32
N ASP A 287 1.04 -34.82 -4.39
CA ASP A 287 1.43 -36.23 -4.27
C ASP A 287 2.49 -36.44 -3.17
N ALA A 288 2.60 -37.69 -2.72
CA ALA A 288 3.51 -38.07 -1.64
C ALA A 288 4.98 -37.92 -2.06
N GLU A 289 5.25 -37.98 -3.35
CA GLU A 289 6.58 -37.86 -3.95
C GLU A 289 7.05 -36.40 -4.08
N GLY A 290 6.16 -35.41 -3.89
CA GLY A 290 6.50 -33.98 -3.99
C GLY A 290 6.90 -33.54 -5.40
N THR A 291 6.28 -34.13 -6.41
CA THR A 291 6.57 -33.83 -7.84
C THR A 291 5.61 -32.80 -8.42
N ARG A 292 4.41 -32.65 -7.84
CA ARG A 292 3.42 -31.64 -8.23
C ARG A 292 2.97 -30.85 -7.02
N PHE A 293 2.80 -29.55 -7.22
CA PHE A 293 2.40 -28.62 -6.18
C PHE A 293 1.20 -27.79 -6.64
N LYS A 294 0.34 -27.46 -5.68
CA LYS A 294 -0.69 -26.45 -5.83
C LYS A 294 -0.05 -25.06 -5.89
N PRO A 295 -0.71 -24.07 -6.52
CA PRO A 295 -0.28 -22.69 -6.47
C PRO A 295 -0.20 -22.15 -5.03
N ALA A 296 0.70 -21.18 -4.81
CA ALA A 296 0.98 -20.57 -3.52
C ALA A 296 -0.28 -20.01 -2.83
N TYR A 297 -1.20 -19.44 -3.59
CA TYR A 297 -2.45 -18.88 -3.07
C TYR A 297 -3.44 -19.92 -2.52
N GLU A 298 -3.18 -21.23 -2.68
CA GLU A 298 -3.94 -22.29 -2.01
C GLU A 298 -3.43 -22.62 -0.60
N LEU A 299 -2.34 -22.01 -0.13
CA LEU A 299 -1.83 -22.23 1.22
C LEU A 299 -2.79 -21.62 2.25
N LEU A 300 -3.21 -22.42 3.23
CA LEU A 300 -4.27 -22.04 4.17
C LEU A 300 -3.72 -21.36 5.44
N ARG A 301 -2.46 -21.64 5.78
CA ARG A 301 -1.87 -21.30 7.07
C ARG A 301 -0.68 -20.38 6.91
N ASP A 302 -0.76 -19.20 7.51
CA ASP A 302 0.31 -18.20 7.49
C ASP A 302 1.64 -18.73 8.08
N ASP A 303 1.58 -19.57 9.13
CA ASP A 303 2.77 -20.15 9.77
C ASP A 303 3.49 -21.18 8.90
N GLU A 304 2.82 -21.68 7.85
CA GLU A 304 3.39 -22.64 6.90
C GLU A 304 4.07 -21.95 5.71
N GLU A 305 3.97 -20.62 5.59
CA GLU A 305 4.45 -19.84 4.43
C GLU A 305 5.92 -20.12 4.09
N ARG A 306 6.74 -20.40 5.11
CA ARG A 306 8.19 -20.52 4.97
C ARG A 306 8.70 -21.97 5.06
N LEU A 307 7.83 -22.98 5.02
CA LEU A 307 8.24 -24.39 5.09
C LEU A 307 9.15 -24.83 3.94
N GLY A 308 9.10 -24.14 2.79
CA GLY A 308 10.01 -24.35 1.67
C GLY A 308 11.34 -23.59 1.75
N ARG A 309 11.67 -22.98 2.90
CA ARG A 309 12.93 -22.24 3.10
C ARG A 309 13.88 -23.07 3.95
N ASP A 310 15.10 -23.24 3.47
CA ASP A 310 16.17 -23.82 4.29
C ASP A 310 16.53 -22.79 5.38
N VAL A 311 16.44 -23.22 6.64
CA VAL A 311 16.66 -22.39 7.83
C VAL A 311 18.16 -22.22 8.11
#